data_AF-A0A2N5EU90-F1
#
_entry.id   AF-A0A2N5EU90-F1
#
_cell.length_a   1.000
_cell.length_b   1.000
_cell.length_c   1.000
_cell.angle_alpha   90.00
_cell.angle_beta   90.00
_cell.angle_gamma   90.00
#
_symmetry.space_group_name_H-M   'P 1'
#
loop_
_entity.id
_entity.type
_entity.pdbx_description
1 polymer ?
#
loop_
_entity_poly.entity_id
_entity_poly.type
_entity_poly.pdbx_seq_one_letter_code
_entity_poly.pdbx_strand_id
1 'polypeptide(L)'
;MHSQAPDVGAPSTLEALRTGTALLHVALEKRLPFFSERLDAGWYQRLLQAYYGFYAPMEAVLYDGELIPEGLDPVMRVKTPTLVNDLHALGLNDRAINTLPRCANLPPLDTPAACLGALYVLEGATLGGQVLRREMAERLDVSGDNGGAFLNVYGAETGRRWKEFLDYLGRLPLDALARQHAVDAARSTFSCFEQWLDSQEVLL
;
A
#
# COMPACT_ATOMS: atom_id res chain seq x y z
N MET A 1 3.44 20.74 39.03
CA MET A 1 3.02 21.63 37.93
C MET A 1 4.18 21.80 36.98
N HIS A 2 4.20 21.07 35.87
CA HIS A 2 4.97 21.42 34.66
C HIS A 2 4.05 21.06 33.50
N SER A 3 3.18 22.00 33.12
CA SER A 3 2.43 21.90 31.87
C SER A 3 3.43 22.15 30.75
N GLN A 4 3.75 21.11 29.97
CA GLN A 4 4.38 21.32 28.68
C GLN A 4 3.36 22.02 27.78
N ALA A 5 3.73 23.21 27.30
CA ALA A 5 2.99 23.90 26.26
C ALA A 5 2.94 23.01 24.99
N PRO A 6 1.84 23.01 24.22
CA PRO A 6 1.84 22.37 22.92
C PRO A 6 2.90 23.05 22.06
N ASP A 7 3.74 22.27 21.39
CA ASP A 7 4.72 22.78 20.43
C ASP A 7 3.96 23.34 19.21
N VAL A 8 3.74 24.66 19.19
CA VAL A 8 2.93 25.39 18.18
C VAL A 8 3.61 25.41 16.80
N GLY A 9 4.79 24.79 16.63
CA GLY A 9 5.54 24.77 15.36
C GLY A 9 5.81 23.40 14.74
N ALA A 10 5.55 22.29 15.44
CA ALA A 10 5.83 20.96 14.90
C ALA A 10 4.73 20.49 13.92
N PRO A 11 5.10 19.93 12.74
CA PRO A 11 4.12 19.39 11.81
C PRO A 11 3.39 18.21 12.44
N SER A 12 2.09 18.09 12.14
CA SER A 12 1.32 16.89 12.49
C SER A 12 1.94 15.65 11.85
N THR A 13 1.65 14.47 12.40
CA THR A 13 2.09 13.19 11.82
C THR A 13 1.69 13.07 10.34
N LEU A 14 0.47 13.50 9.99
CA LEU A 14 -0.02 13.46 8.62
C LEU A 14 0.77 14.40 7.70
N GLU A 15 1.07 15.62 8.13
CA GLU A 15 1.89 16.56 7.34
C GLU A 15 3.31 16.02 7.16
N ALA A 16 3.90 15.46 8.21
CA ALA A 16 5.23 14.86 8.15
C ALA A 16 5.27 13.68 7.16
N LEU A 17 4.27 12.78 7.16
CA LEU A 17 4.15 11.68 6.20
C LEU A 17 3.98 12.20 4.77
N ARG A 18 3.04 13.13 4.54
CA ARG A 18 2.81 13.72 3.22
C ARG A 18 4.07 14.33 2.64
N THR A 19 4.73 15.20 3.40
CA THR A 19 5.97 15.85 2.95
C THR A 19 7.09 14.84 2.77
N GLY A 20 7.23 13.88 3.69
CA GLY A 20 8.27 12.86 3.66
C GLY A 20 8.17 11.87 2.50
N THR A 21 6.97 11.63 1.96
CA THR A 21 6.75 10.63 0.89
C THR A 21 6.36 11.23 -0.47
N ALA A 22 6.09 12.53 -0.57
CA ALA A 22 5.57 13.14 -1.80
C ALA A 22 6.42 12.86 -3.05
N LEU A 23 7.74 13.02 -2.96
CA LEU A 23 8.64 12.78 -4.09
C LEU A 23 8.73 11.29 -4.47
N LEU A 24 8.70 10.39 -3.48
CA LEU A 24 8.73 8.94 -3.73
C LEU A 24 7.44 8.47 -4.41
N HIS A 25 6.29 8.98 -3.98
CA HIS A 25 5.01 8.70 -4.63
C HIS A 25 5.04 9.12 -6.11
N VAL A 26 5.43 10.36 -6.41
CA VAL A 26 5.51 10.88 -7.78
C VAL A 26 6.53 10.12 -8.62
N ALA A 27 7.67 9.72 -8.03
CA ALA A 27 8.69 8.95 -8.73
C ALA A 27 8.18 7.55 -9.11
N LEU A 28 7.56 6.83 -8.17
CA LEU A 28 6.99 5.50 -8.43
C LEU A 28 5.86 5.56 -9.45
N GLU A 29 4.95 6.53 -9.33
CA GLU A 29 3.81 6.69 -10.25
C GLU A 29 4.25 6.81 -11.72
N LYS A 30 5.35 7.54 -11.98
CA LYS A 30 5.90 7.70 -13.33
C LYS A 30 6.47 6.41 -13.93
N ARG A 31 6.84 5.44 -13.08
CA ARG A 31 7.44 4.17 -13.49
C ARG A 31 6.41 3.05 -13.64
N LEU A 32 5.21 3.23 -13.08
CA LEU A 32 4.15 2.23 -13.21
C LEU A 32 3.59 2.23 -14.65
N PRO A 33 3.33 1.04 -15.23
CA PRO A 33 3.00 0.92 -16.65
C PRO A 33 1.52 1.21 -16.96
N PHE A 34 0.68 1.54 -15.99
CA PHE A 34 -0.78 1.65 -16.15
C PHE A 34 -1.24 2.57 -17.30
N PHE A 35 -0.49 3.63 -17.59
CA PHE A 35 -0.78 4.54 -18.70
C PHE A 35 0.08 4.29 -19.94
N SER A 36 1.01 3.33 -19.90
CA SER A 36 1.89 3.03 -21.03
C SER A 36 1.14 2.33 -22.16
N GLU A 37 1.29 2.80 -23.40
CA GLU A 37 0.71 2.17 -24.60
C GLU A 37 1.18 0.70 -24.80
N ARG A 38 2.31 0.32 -24.18
CA ARG A 38 2.87 -1.03 -24.25
C ARG A 38 2.26 -2.01 -23.25
N LEU A 39 1.44 -1.54 -22.31
CA LEU A 39 0.80 -2.40 -21.33
C LEU A 39 -0.24 -3.28 -22.03
N ASP A 40 -0.02 -4.59 -22.00
CA ASP A 40 -0.95 -5.63 -22.47
C ASP A 40 -1.46 -6.48 -21.31
N ALA A 41 -2.39 -7.41 -21.60
CA ALA A 41 -2.95 -8.31 -20.59
C ALA A 41 -1.90 -9.19 -19.89
N GLY A 42 -0.85 -9.61 -20.61
CA GLY A 42 0.22 -10.44 -20.05
C GLY A 42 1.11 -9.67 -19.09
N TRP A 43 1.44 -8.41 -19.41
CA TRP A 43 2.18 -7.52 -18.53
C TRP A 43 1.32 -7.11 -17.32
N TYR A 44 0.03 -6.82 -17.51
CA TYR A 44 -0.90 -6.61 -16.41
C TYR A 44 -0.92 -7.81 -15.44
N GLN A 45 -1.03 -9.03 -15.97
CA GLN A 45 -0.99 -10.23 -15.14
C GLN A 45 0.33 -10.36 -14.35
N ARG A 46 1.49 -10.08 -14.97
CA ARG A 46 2.79 -10.06 -14.26
C ARG A 46 2.84 -8.97 -13.19
N LEU A 47 2.25 -7.80 -13.46
CA LEU A 47 2.17 -6.71 -12.49
C LEU A 47 1.36 -7.14 -11.26
N LEU A 48 0.20 -7.78 -11.44
CA LEU A 48 -0.62 -8.28 -10.33
C LEU A 48 0.07 -9.40 -9.55
N GLN A 49 0.84 -10.27 -10.21
CA GLN A 49 1.69 -11.26 -9.54
C GLN A 49 2.76 -10.58 -8.68
N ALA A 50 3.42 -9.53 -9.18
CA ALA A 50 4.40 -8.77 -8.43
C ALA A 50 3.76 -8.03 -7.24
N TYR A 51 2.56 -7.47 -7.41
CA TYR A 51 1.80 -6.87 -6.32
C TYR A 51 1.49 -7.90 -5.23
N TYR A 52 0.99 -9.08 -5.59
CA TYR A 52 0.80 -10.18 -4.64
C TYR A 52 2.11 -10.54 -3.91
N GLY A 53 3.22 -10.65 -4.66
CA GLY A 53 4.54 -10.94 -4.11
C GLY A 53 5.02 -9.94 -3.06
N PHE A 54 4.55 -8.69 -3.10
CA PHE A 54 4.85 -7.68 -2.08
C PHE A 54 3.81 -7.64 -0.95
N TYR A 55 2.52 -7.57 -1.29
CA TYR A 55 1.44 -7.41 -0.32
C TYR A 55 1.34 -8.61 0.62
N ALA A 56 1.49 -9.85 0.11
CA ALA A 56 1.34 -11.04 0.93
C ALA A 56 2.32 -11.09 2.13
N PRO A 57 3.65 -10.96 1.95
CA PRO A 57 4.57 -10.94 3.08
C PRO A 57 4.45 -9.65 3.91
N MET A 58 4.15 -8.50 3.28
CA MET A 58 3.97 -7.23 4.00
C MET A 58 2.78 -7.26 4.97
N GLU A 59 1.62 -7.74 4.51
CA GLU A 59 0.42 -7.87 5.34
C GLU A 59 0.58 -8.93 6.42
N ALA A 60 1.30 -10.04 6.13
CA ALA A 60 1.64 -11.02 7.16
C ALA A 60 2.44 -10.37 8.29
N VAL A 61 3.52 -9.64 8.00
CA VAL A 61 4.33 -8.98 9.05
C VAL A 61 3.51 -7.92 9.80
N LEU A 62 2.68 -7.14 9.10
CA LEU A 62 1.86 -6.09 9.73
C LEU A 62 0.81 -6.65 10.70
N TYR A 63 0.12 -7.73 10.30
CA TYR A 63 -1.07 -8.20 11.01
C TYR A 63 -0.82 -9.41 11.90
N ASP A 64 0.24 -10.18 11.65
CA ASP A 64 0.74 -11.16 12.63
C ASP A 64 1.56 -10.48 13.73
N GLY A 65 2.03 -9.25 13.48
CA GLY A 65 2.69 -8.41 14.46
C GLY A 65 1.71 -7.72 15.41
N GLU A 66 1.98 -7.79 16.72
CA GLU A 66 1.16 -7.14 17.76
C GLU A 66 1.50 -5.65 17.98
N LEU A 67 2.09 -5.00 16.97
CA LEU A 67 2.62 -3.63 17.09
C LEU A 67 1.65 -2.55 16.60
N ILE A 68 0.60 -2.90 15.84
CA ILE A 68 -0.43 -1.94 15.45
C ILE A 68 -1.20 -1.54 16.72
N PRO A 69 -1.30 -0.24 17.07
CA PRO A 69 -2.04 0.16 18.26
C PRO A 69 -3.53 -0.20 18.17
N GLU A 70 -4.18 -0.33 19.34
CA GLU A 70 -5.60 -0.62 19.41
C GLU A 70 -6.46 0.46 18.74
N GLY A 71 -7.64 0.06 18.24
CA GLY A 71 -8.61 0.98 17.63
C GLY A 71 -8.56 1.03 16.10
N LEU A 72 -7.69 0.23 15.48
CA LEU A 72 -7.72 -0.06 14.04
C LEU A 72 -8.12 -1.52 13.82
N ASP A 73 -9.17 -1.76 13.05
CA ASP A 73 -9.56 -3.12 12.64
C ASP A 73 -8.63 -3.62 11.51
N PRO A 74 -7.78 -4.64 11.76
CA PRO A 74 -6.85 -5.15 10.76
C PRO A 74 -7.55 -5.94 9.65
N VAL A 75 -8.62 -6.68 9.99
CA VAL A 75 -9.30 -7.60 9.08
C VAL A 75 -9.91 -6.84 7.91
N MET A 76 -10.45 -5.65 8.19
CA MET A 76 -11.07 -4.78 7.19
C MET A 76 -10.06 -4.12 6.22
N ARG A 77 -8.75 -4.32 6.45
CA ARG A 77 -7.67 -3.68 5.70
C ARG A 77 -6.75 -4.65 4.97
N VAL A 78 -7.01 -5.96 5.08
CA VAL A 78 -6.26 -6.99 4.34
C VAL A 78 -6.70 -6.98 2.87
N LYS A 79 -5.74 -6.87 1.95
CA LYS A 79 -5.98 -6.77 0.50
C LYS A 79 -5.50 -8.03 -0.24
N THR A 80 -4.65 -8.84 0.39
CA THR A 80 -4.11 -10.07 -0.21
C THR A 80 -5.18 -11.04 -0.71
N PRO A 81 -6.31 -11.30 0.00
CA PRO A 81 -7.37 -12.15 -0.53
C PRO A 81 -7.96 -11.63 -1.86
N THR A 82 -8.10 -10.32 -2.02
CA THR A 82 -8.56 -9.71 -3.27
C THR A 82 -7.55 -9.91 -4.40
N LEU A 83 -6.25 -9.78 -4.13
CA LEU A 83 -5.21 -10.09 -5.11
C LEU A 83 -5.23 -11.56 -5.55
N VAL A 84 -5.45 -12.49 -4.61
CA VAL A 84 -5.55 -13.92 -4.93
C VAL A 84 -6.76 -14.17 -5.84
N ASN A 85 -7.91 -13.56 -5.54
CA ASN A 85 -9.11 -13.66 -6.40
C ASN A 85 -8.85 -13.11 -7.81
N ASP A 86 -8.17 -11.97 -7.92
CA ASP A 86 -7.81 -11.40 -9.22
C ASP A 86 -6.86 -12.31 -10.00
N LEU A 87 -5.85 -12.88 -9.34
CA LEU A 87 -4.93 -13.82 -9.97
C LEU A 87 -5.66 -15.09 -10.47
N HIS A 88 -6.66 -15.57 -9.74
CA HIS A 88 -7.53 -16.64 -10.22
C HIS A 88 -8.34 -16.26 -11.44
N ALA A 89 -8.96 -15.07 -11.44
CA ALA A 89 -9.71 -14.55 -12.57
C ALA A 89 -8.83 -14.37 -13.82
N LEU A 90 -7.55 -14.05 -13.62
CA LEU A 90 -6.53 -13.97 -14.65
C LEU A 90 -5.96 -15.35 -15.07
N GLY A 91 -6.49 -16.45 -14.54
CA GLY A 91 -6.18 -17.81 -15.00
C GLY A 91 -5.09 -18.54 -14.22
N LEU A 92 -4.60 -18.01 -13.10
CA LEU A 92 -3.69 -18.74 -12.23
C LEU A 92 -4.46 -19.69 -11.30
N ASN A 93 -3.90 -20.87 -11.04
CA ASN A 93 -4.40 -21.78 -10.00
C ASN A 93 -3.58 -21.63 -8.71
N ASP A 94 -4.06 -22.25 -7.62
CA ASP A 94 -3.39 -22.19 -6.30
C ASP A 94 -1.93 -22.60 -6.35
N ARG A 95 -1.60 -23.62 -7.14
CA ARG A 95 -0.21 -24.09 -7.27
C ARG A 95 0.67 -22.99 -7.88
N ALA A 96 0.21 -22.34 -8.94
CA ALA A 96 0.92 -21.24 -9.58
C ALA A 96 1.10 -20.06 -8.61
N ILE A 97 0.03 -19.65 -7.93
CA ILE A 97 0.05 -18.53 -6.95
C ILE A 97 1.03 -18.83 -5.80
N ASN A 98 0.99 -20.04 -5.25
CA ASN A 98 1.89 -20.45 -4.15
C ASN A 98 3.37 -20.51 -4.54
N THR A 99 3.68 -20.61 -5.84
CA THR A 99 5.06 -20.59 -6.36
C THR A 99 5.54 -19.21 -6.79
N LEU A 100 4.69 -18.18 -6.73
CA LEU A 100 5.09 -16.83 -7.10
C LEU A 100 6.22 -16.32 -6.19
N PRO A 101 7.22 -15.62 -6.75
CA PRO A 101 8.21 -14.92 -5.95
C PRO A 101 7.56 -14.00 -4.92
N ARG A 102 8.12 -13.96 -3.72
CA ARG A 102 7.70 -13.05 -2.64
C ARG A 102 8.85 -12.14 -2.27
N CYS A 103 8.54 -10.88 -1.99
CA CYS A 103 9.52 -9.90 -1.56
C CYS A 103 10.14 -10.32 -0.23
N ALA A 104 11.45 -10.59 -0.24
CA ALA A 104 12.18 -10.97 0.96
C ALA A 104 12.71 -9.74 1.74
N ASN A 105 12.82 -8.58 1.07
CA ASN A 105 13.36 -7.36 1.66
C ASN A 105 12.23 -6.35 1.92
N LEU A 106 11.59 -6.49 3.08
CA LEU A 106 10.52 -5.60 3.54
C LEU A 106 11.07 -4.42 4.34
N PRO A 107 10.32 -3.30 4.45
CA PRO A 107 10.67 -2.24 5.38
C PRO A 107 10.71 -2.77 6.83
N PRO A 108 11.55 -2.19 7.71
CA PRO A 108 11.54 -2.54 9.13
C PRO A 108 10.22 -2.09 9.78
N LEU A 109 9.49 -3.03 10.37
CA LEU A 109 8.21 -2.82 11.07
C LEU A 109 8.35 -3.20 12.55
N ASP A 110 9.38 -2.65 13.20
CA ASP A 110 9.83 -3.00 14.56
C ASP A 110 9.22 -2.12 15.67
N THR A 111 8.44 -1.11 15.29
CA THR A 111 7.75 -0.21 16.23
C THR A 111 6.32 0.05 15.79
N PRO A 112 5.41 0.43 16.72
CA PRO A 112 4.05 0.82 16.36
C PRO A 112 4.01 1.95 15.33
N ALA A 113 4.90 2.94 15.47
CA ALA A 113 4.99 4.05 14.54
C ALA A 113 5.43 3.61 13.13
N ALA A 114 6.36 2.65 13.03
CA ALA A 114 6.76 2.09 11.75
C ALA A 114 5.59 1.38 11.04
N CYS A 115 4.79 0.59 11.77
CA CYS A 115 3.58 -0.03 11.23
C CYS A 115 2.59 1.01 10.70
N LEU A 116 2.38 2.12 11.42
CA LEU A 116 1.51 3.22 10.99
C LEU A 116 2.03 3.89 9.70
N GLY A 117 3.34 4.07 9.58
CA GLY A 117 3.98 4.59 8.38
C GLY A 117 3.75 3.70 7.15
N ALA A 118 3.93 2.39 7.31
CA ALA A 118 3.63 1.42 6.28
C ALA A 118 2.14 1.39 5.89
N LEU A 119 1.24 1.35 6.89
CA LEU A 119 -0.20 1.39 6.66
C LEU A 119 -0.63 2.66 5.93
N TYR A 120 -0.01 3.82 6.20
CA TYR A 120 -0.27 5.05 5.47
C TYR A 120 -0.03 4.89 3.96
N VAL A 121 1.03 4.18 3.56
CA VAL A 121 1.33 3.90 2.16
C VAL A 121 0.31 2.93 1.56
N LEU A 122 0.05 1.80 2.23
CA LEU A 122 -0.87 0.77 1.73
C LEU A 122 -2.32 1.24 1.65
N GLU A 123 -2.80 1.99 2.64
CA GLU A 123 -4.15 2.57 2.63
C GLU A 123 -4.25 3.69 1.60
N GLY A 124 -3.22 4.54 1.49
CA GLY A 124 -3.17 5.62 0.50
C GLY A 124 -3.19 5.10 -0.94
N ALA A 125 -2.52 3.98 -1.22
CA ALA A 125 -2.49 3.36 -2.54
C ALA A 125 -3.88 2.96 -3.08
N THR A 126 -4.84 2.69 -2.19
CA THR A 126 -6.22 2.32 -2.59
C THR A 126 -6.96 3.47 -3.31
N LEU A 127 -6.58 4.73 -3.03
CA LEU A 127 -7.14 5.89 -3.73
C LEU A 127 -6.68 5.94 -5.19
N GLY A 128 -5.41 5.61 -5.45
CA GLY A 128 -4.86 5.55 -6.80
C GLY A 128 -5.55 4.48 -7.65
N GLY A 129 -5.83 3.31 -7.05
CA GLY A 129 -6.58 2.23 -7.70
C GLY A 129 -7.91 2.69 -8.31
N GLN A 130 -8.65 3.58 -7.63
CA GLN A 130 -9.92 4.12 -8.13
C GLN A 130 -9.79 4.88 -9.46
N VAL A 131 -8.64 5.52 -9.67
CA VAL A 131 -8.32 6.21 -10.92
C VAL A 131 -7.94 5.19 -11.99
N LEU A 132 -7.11 4.21 -11.62
CA LEU A 132 -6.57 3.20 -12.53
C LEU A 132 -7.63 2.23 -13.06
N ARG A 133 -8.69 1.92 -12.28
CA ARG A 133 -9.71 0.94 -12.68
C ARG A 133 -10.38 1.30 -14.02
N ARG A 134 -10.60 2.58 -14.27
CA ARG A 134 -11.26 3.05 -15.49
C ARG A 134 -10.36 2.84 -16.70
N GLU A 135 -9.08 3.20 -16.56
CA GLU A 135 -8.06 3.01 -17.59
C GLU A 135 -7.92 1.53 -17.97
N MET A 136 -7.88 0.64 -16.97
CA MET A 136 -7.76 -0.80 -17.20
C MET A 136 -8.99 -1.41 -17.86
N ALA A 137 -10.19 -0.93 -17.49
CA ALA A 137 -11.44 -1.36 -18.12
C ALA A 137 -11.50 -0.92 -19.59
N GLU A 138 -11.14 0.33 -19.89
CA GLU A 138 -11.21 0.87 -21.25
C GLU A 138 -10.18 0.24 -22.20
N ARG A 139 -8.98 -0.11 -21.70
CA ARG A 139 -7.86 -0.53 -22.55
C ARG A 139 -7.61 -2.03 -22.60
N LEU A 140 -7.89 -2.74 -21.51
CA LEU A 140 -7.58 -4.17 -21.37
C LEU A 140 -8.83 -5.02 -21.10
N ASP A 141 -10.02 -4.42 -21.06
CA ASP A 141 -11.26 -5.09 -20.64
C ASP A 141 -11.15 -5.69 -19.23
N VAL A 142 -10.33 -5.08 -18.35
CA VAL A 142 -10.15 -5.52 -16.97
C VAL A 142 -11.04 -4.71 -16.03
N SER A 143 -11.85 -5.43 -15.27
CA SER A 143 -12.87 -4.94 -14.36
C SER A 143 -12.79 -5.67 -13.01
N GLY A 144 -13.64 -5.28 -12.06
CA GLY A 144 -13.69 -5.92 -10.74
C GLY A 144 -14.02 -7.41 -10.78
N ASP A 145 -14.67 -7.89 -11.84
CA ASP A 145 -15.17 -9.28 -11.91
C ASP A 145 -14.20 -10.22 -12.66
N ASN A 146 -13.17 -9.69 -13.32
CA ASN A 146 -12.27 -10.47 -14.19
C ASN A 146 -10.78 -10.14 -14.00
N GLY A 147 -10.36 -9.76 -12.79
CA GLY A 147 -8.95 -9.58 -12.45
C GLY A 147 -8.53 -8.18 -12.02
N GLY A 148 -9.47 -7.25 -11.87
CA GLY A 148 -9.24 -5.87 -11.43
C GLY A 148 -9.88 -5.48 -10.10
N ALA A 149 -10.33 -6.42 -9.28
CA ALA A 149 -10.97 -6.16 -7.99
C ALA A 149 -10.05 -5.39 -7.03
N PHE A 150 -8.74 -5.66 -7.07
CA PHE A 150 -7.74 -5.02 -6.23
C PHE A 150 -7.62 -3.51 -6.48
N LEU A 151 -7.78 -3.08 -7.74
CA LEU A 151 -7.82 -1.65 -8.07
C LEU A 151 -9.04 -0.95 -7.46
N ASN A 152 -10.02 -1.72 -6.96
CA ASN A 152 -11.23 -1.23 -6.33
C ASN A 152 -11.49 -1.95 -4.99
N VAL A 153 -10.44 -2.28 -4.24
CA VAL A 153 -10.49 -3.22 -3.09
C VAL A 153 -11.55 -2.87 -2.04
N TYR A 154 -11.80 -1.58 -1.79
CA TYR A 154 -12.83 -1.11 -0.84
C TYR A 154 -14.11 -0.61 -1.53
N GLY A 155 -14.18 -0.65 -2.85
CA GLY A 155 -15.34 -0.14 -3.59
C GLY A 155 -15.67 1.31 -3.25
N ALA A 156 -16.97 1.57 -3.08
CA ALA A 156 -17.50 2.87 -2.66
C ALA A 156 -16.98 3.34 -1.29
N GLU A 157 -16.51 2.43 -0.43
CA GLU A 157 -16.01 2.79 0.90
C GLU A 157 -14.57 3.31 0.90
N THR A 158 -13.86 3.31 -0.25
CA THR A 158 -12.44 3.71 -0.33
C THR A 158 -12.15 5.05 0.35
N GLY A 159 -12.92 6.09 0.02
CA GLY A 159 -12.73 7.42 0.61
C GLY A 159 -13.03 7.47 2.11
N ARG A 160 -14.04 6.72 2.55
CA ARG A 160 -14.40 6.60 3.97
C ARG A 160 -13.32 5.88 4.75
N ARG A 161 -12.81 4.73 4.25
CA ARG A 161 -11.75 3.94 4.88
C ARG A 161 -10.45 4.70 5.02
N TRP A 162 -10.12 5.50 4.01
CA TRP A 162 -8.99 6.41 4.06
C TRP A 162 -9.17 7.48 5.14
N LYS A 163 -10.34 8.14 5.17
CA LYS A 163 -10.64 9.12 6.22
C LYS A 163 -10.60 8.52 7.62
N GLU A 164 -11.19 7.33 7.81
CA GLU A 164 -11.14 6.59 9.09
C GLU A 164 -9.70 6.32 9.53
N PHE A 165 -8.82 5.94 8.60
CA PHE A 165 -7.40 5.74 8.88
C PHE A 165 -6.69 7.05 9.26
N LEU A 166 -6.94 8.14 8.53
CA LEU A 166 -6.34 9.45 8.83
C LEU A 166 -6.79 10.00 10.19
N ASP A 167 -8.09 9.86 10.50
CA ASP A 167 -8.63 10.29 11.78
C ASP A 167 -8.05 9.44 12.93
N TYR A 168 -7.85 8.13 12.71
CA TYR A 168 -7.17 7.25 13.66
C TYR A 168 -5.71 7.70 13.89
N LEU A 169 -4.94 7.89 12.82
CA LEU A 169 -3.55 8.34 12.88
C LEU A 169 -3.40 9.69 13.61
N GLY A 170 -4.33 10.62 13.38
CA GLY A 170 -4.33 11.95 13.99
C GLY A 170 -4.64 11.96 15.50
N ARG A 171 -5.24 10.90 16.05
CA ARG A 171 -5.54 10.78 17.49
C ARG A 171 -4.39 10.18 18.29
N LEU A 172 -3.44 9.51 17.63
CA LEU A 172 -2.34 8.84 18.31
C LEU A 172 -1.29 9.87 18.78
N PRO A 173 -0.92 9.87 20.07
CA PRO A 173 0.07 10.80 20.61
C PRO A 173 1.48 10.33 20.24
N LEU A 174 1.92 10.61 19.01
CA LEU A 174 3.28 10.33 18.57
C LEU A 174 4.21 11.50 18.91
N ASP A 175 5.25 11.22 19.68
CA ASP A 175 6.34 12.18 19.89
C ASP A 175 7.15 12.40 18.59
N ALA A 176 8.15 13.27 18.64
CA ALA A 176 8.97 13.59 17.47
C ALA A 176 9.74 12.40 16.92
N LEU A 177 10.24 11.51 17.77
CA LEU A 177 11.02 10.34 17.37
C LEU A 177 10.11 9.29 16.73
N ALA A 178 8.96 8.99 17.35
CA ALA A 178 7.96 8.09 16.80
C ALA A 178 7.44 8.59 15.45
N ARG A 179 7.15 9.90 15.32
CA ARG A 179 6.74 10.49 14.05
C ARG A 179 7.83 10.34 12.97
N GLN A 180 9.09 10.52 13.33
CA GLN A 180 10.21 10.28 12.40
C GLN A 180 10.27 8.80 11.97
N HIS A 181 10.12 7.85 12.90
CA HIS A 181 10.06 6.42 12.57
C HIS A 181 8.90 6.08 11.62
N ALA A 182 7.72 6.69 11.80
CA ALA A 182 6.61 6.52 10.87
C ALA A 182 6.95 7.02 9.46
N VAL A 183 7.60 8.19 9.35
CA VAL A 183 8.04 8.73 8.06
C VAL A 183 9.09 7.83 7.41
N ASP A 184 10.07 7.35 8.16
CA ASP A 184 11.15 6.51 7.63
C ASP A 184 10.64 5.14 7.19
N ALA A 185 9.69 4.56 7.92
CA ALA A 185 9.02 3.33 7.51
C ALA A 185 8.15 3.53 6.26
N ALA A 186 7.43 4.66 6.14
CA ALA A 186 6.66 4.97 4.94
C ALA A 186 7.58 5.13 3.70
N ARG A 187 8.71 5.84 3.86
CA ARG A 187 9.72 5.98 2.81
C ARG A 187 10.30 4.63 2.41
N SER A 188 10.66 3.82 3.40
CA SER A 188 11.18 2.46 3.17
C SER A 188 10.15 1.57 2.48
N THR A 189 8.87 1.71 2.81
CA THR A 189 7.79 0.96 2.15
C THR A 189 7.72 1.31 0.65
N PHE A 190 7.79 2.59 0.29
CA PHE A 190 7.88 3.01 -1.12
C PHE A 190 9.12 2.44 -1.80
N SER A 191 10.30 2.57 -1.18
CA SER A 191 11.56 2.11 -1.76
C SER A 191 11.61 0.59 -1.94
N CYS A 192 11.18 -0.19 -0.94
CA CYS A 192 11.09 -1.64 -1.03
C CYS A 192 10.10 -2.08 -2.11
N PHE A 193 8.94 -1.41 -2.21
CA PHE A 193 7.95 -1.74 -3.23
C PHE A 193 8.47 -1.44 -4.63
N GLU A 194 9.08 -0.27 -4.84
CA GLU A 194 9.69 0.10 -6.11
C GLU A 194 10.80 -0.86 -6.52
N GLN A 195 11.76 -1.14 -5.63
CA GLN A 195 12.85 -2.09 -5.88
C GLN A 195 12.33 -3.49 -6.19
N TRP A 196 11.28 -3.92 -5.49
CA TRP A 196 10.64 -5.19 -5.77
C TRP A 196 10.03 -5.23 -7.17
N LEU A 197 9.18 -4.26 -7.52
CA LEU A 197 8.57 -4.21 -8.86
C LEU A 197 9.61 -4.10 -9.98
N ASP A 198 10.71 -3.37 -9.74
CA ASP A 198 11.84 -3.28 -10.66
C ASP A 198 12.51 -4.66 -10.86
N SER A 199 12.76 -5.39 -9.76
CA SER A 199 13.35 -6.73 -9.81
C SER A 199 12.45 -7.77 -10.50
N GLN A 200 11.15 -7.52 -10.56
CA GLN A 200 10.19 -8.35 -11.29
C GLN A 200 10.02 -7.92 -12.75
N GLU A 201 10.77 -6.90 -13.21
CA GLU A 201 10.75 -6.38 -14.58
C GLU A 201 9.34 -5.93 -15.02
N VAL A 202 8.56 -5.35 -14.10
CA VAL A 202 7.20 -4.87 -14.38
C VAL A 202 7.06 -3.35 -14.40
N LEU A 203 8.13 -2.60 -14.10
CA LEU A 203 8.20 -1.15 -14.25
C LEU A 203 8.65 -0.75 -15.67
N LEU A 204 8.45 0.53 -16.01
CA LEU A 204 8.86 1.14 -17.29
C LEU A 204 10.36 1.42 -17.43
#